data_AF-A0A7V1N2A6-F1
#
_entry.id   AF-A0A7V1N2A6-F1
#
_cell.length_a   1.000
_cell.length_b   1.000
_cell.length_c   1.000
_cell.angle_alpha   90.00
_cell.angle_beta   90.00
_cell.angle_gamma   90.00
#
_symmetry.space_group_name_H-M   'P 1'
#
loop_
_entity.id
_entity.type
_entity.pdbx_description
1 polymer ?
#
loop_
_entity_poly.entity_id
_entity_poly.type
_entity_poly.pdbx_seq_one_letter_code
_entity_poly.pdbx_strand_id
1 'polypeptide(L)'
;MGSWPPEVKGTTSRFKRPLGKYKIIKRANCNNCGLCVKLCPCGVYKFIGKKVMPLREYRCIGFSCEGSEHYCVAQCPEKALMVIKNPTIEALGDYRWTSDLILSTWYQAETGNPPDYMEYKIGNSGGGFDRLRFSFEFENQNFSLKEDVSTTIDLNRRNDGRPQVTISVPWYGGGMSFGSVSLTTMLARAKACMEWNTFTCTGEGGYPEALIPYKDHVITQVATGLFGVREETIKRARIVEFKYAQGAKPGLGGHLLGDKVTPDVARMRESV
;
A
#
# COMPACT_ATOMS: atom_id res chain seq x y z
N MET A 1 -3.46 8.74 -23.93
CA MET A 1 -3.03 7.80 -22.87
C MET A 1 -1.52 7.97 -22.71
N GLY A 2 -1.01 8.08 -21.48
CA GLY A 2 0.42 8.21 -21.23
C GLY A 2 1.20 6.92 -21.59
N SER A 3 2.50 6.91 -21.32
CA SER A 3 3.32 5.70 -21.43
C SER A 3 2.75 4.58 -20.56
N TRP A 4 2.69 3.36 -21.10
CA TRP A 4 2.31 2.15 -20.35
C TRP A 4 3.51 1.21 -20.21
N PRO A 5 3.79 0.65 -19.01
CA PRO A 5 3.11 0.93 -17.73
C PRO A 5 3.37 2.38 -17.25
N PRO A 6 2.57 2.89 -16.31
CA PRO A 6 2.77 4.23 -15.75
C PRO A 6 4.19 4.39 -15.19
N GLU A 7 4.78 5.57 -15.36
CA GLU A 7 6.11 5.88 -14.85
C GLU A 7 6.14 5.82 -13.31
N VAL A 8 7.08 5.05 -12.76
CA VAL A 8 7.28 4.96 -11.31
C VAL A 8 7.95 6.24 -10.80
N LYS A 9 7.30 6.92 -9.85
CA LYS A 9 7.82 8.14 -9.22
C LYS A 9 7.99 7.92 -7.72
N GLY A 10 9.22 8.10 -7.24
CA GLY A 10 9.51 8.08 -5.82
C GLY A 10 8.80 9.23 -5.09
N THR A 11 8.31 8.97 -3.89
CA THR A 11 7.69 9.98 -3.03
C THR A 11 8.35 10.00 -1.66
N THR A 12 8.19 11.11 -0.94
CA THR A 12 8.66 11.24 0.43
C THR A 12 7.84 10.37 1.36
N SER A 13 8.42 10.01 2.51
CA SER A 13 7.69 9.23 3.49
C SER A 13 6.44 9.94 4.00
N ARG A 14 5.39 9.15 4.26
CA ARG A 14 4.16 9.62 4.89
C ARG A 14 4.38 10.16 6.30
N PHE A 15 5.47 9.76 6.96
CA PHE A 15 5.84 10.24 8.28
C PHE A 15 6.95 11.27 8.18
N LYS A 16 6.80 12.39 8.91
CA LYS A 16 7.86 13.40 9.06
C LYS A 16 9.18 12.80 9.53
N ARG A 17 9.11 11.74 10.35
CA ARG A 17 10.23 10.89 10.73
C ARG A 17 9.90 9.47 10.28
N PRO A 18 10.52 8.97 9.18
CA PRO A 18 10.20 7.64 8.68
C PRO A 18 10.51 6.58 9.74
N LEU A 19 9.67 5.57 9.82
CA LEU A 19 9.83 4.46 10.75
C LEU A 19 10.75 3.41 10.14
N GLY A 20 11.77 2.98 10.90
CA GLY A 20 12.67 1.89 10.55
C GLY A 20 12.41 0.63 11.34
N LYS A 21 12.77 -0.52 10.77
CA LYS A 21 12.82 -1.80 11.47
C LYS A 21 13.85 -1.81 12.61
N TYR A 22 14.95 -1.10 12.42
CA TYR A 22 16.04 -1.00 13.38
C TYR A 22 16.23 0.44 13.86
N LYS A 23 16.77 0.57 15.07
CA LYS A 23 17.11 1.84 15.71
C LYS A 23 18.58 1.87 16.07
N ILE A 24 19.23 3.01 15.87
CA ILE A 24 20.63 3.20 16.21
C ILE A 24 20.75 3.95 17.54
N ILE A 25 21.45 3.34 18.49
CA ILE A 25 21.84 3.99 19.74
C ILE A 25 23.30 4.45 19.60
N LYS A 26 23.50 5.76 19.62
CA LYS A 26 24.83 6.39 19.65
C LYS A 26 25.15 6.85 21.08
N ARG A 27 26.17 6.26 21.68
CA ARG A 27 26.64 6.55 23.04
C ARG A 27 27.52 7.80 23.10
N ALA A 28 27.67 8.36 24.30
CA ALA A 28 28.38 9.62 24.54
C ALA A 28 29.89 9.55 24.24
N ASN A 29 30.50 8.36 24.32
CA ASN A 29 31.90 8.13 24.01
C ASN A 29 32.25 8.19 22.51
N CYS A 30 31.30 8.49 21.63
CA CYS A 30 31.59 8.68 20.21
C CYS A 30 32.40 9.97 19.97
N ASN A 31 33.63 9.81 19.46
CA ASN A 31 34.52 10.89 19.07
C ASN A 31 34.16 11.59 17.73
N ASN A 32 33.11 11.14 17.03
CA ASN A 32 32.63 11.67 15.74
C ASN A 32 33.64 11.52 14.56
N CYS A 33 34.48 10.47 14.56
CA CYS A 33 35.45 10.20 13.50
C CYS A 33 34.86 10.00 12.08
N GLY A 34 33.56 9.77 11.94
CA GLY A 34 32.89 9.63 10.64
C GLY A 34 33.02 8.28 9.96
N LEU A 35 33.68 7.29 10.58
CA LEU A 35 33.89 5.99 9.96
C LEU A 35 32.56 5.32 9.56
N CYS A 36 31.53 5.40 10.41
CA CYS A 36 30.20 4.86 10.08
C CYS A 36 29.51 5.55 8.90
N VAL A 37 29.86 6.80 8.57
CA VAL A 37 29.37 7.51 7.38
C VAL A 37 30.01 6.91 6.12
N LYS A 38 31.29 6.54 6.18
CA LYS A 38 32.01 5.93 5.07
C LYS A 38 31.61 4.46 4.85
N LEU A 39 31.44 3.71 5.95
CA LEU A 39 31.19 2.28 5.89
C LEU A 39 29.75 1.91 5.50
N CYS A 40 28.76 2.75 5.83
CA CYS A 40 27.34 2.37 5.70
C CYS A 40 26.80 2.65 4.28
N PRO A 41 26.58 1.62 3.43
CA PRO A 41 26.06 1.82 2.08
C PRO A 41 24.63 2.36 2.07
N CYS A 42 23.85 2.07 3.12
CA CYS A 42 22.48 2.53 3.27
C CYS A 42 22.38 4.05 3.57
N GLY A 43 23.50 4.72 3.84
CA GLY A 43 23.55 6.17 4.10
C GLY A 43 22.79 6.59 5.36
N VAL A 44 22.83 5.75 6.41
CA VAL A 44 22.15 5.99 7.70
C VAL A 44 22.69 7.24 8.40
N TYR A 45 24.01 7.44 8.34
CA TYR A 45 24.71 8.48 9.08
C TYR A 45 25.02 9.69 8.19
N LYS A 46 24.95 10.89 8.79
CA LYS A 46 25.38 12.14 8.18
C LYS A 46 26.08 13.03 9.19
N PHE A 47 26.94 13.92 8.69
CA PHE A 47 27.49 15.01 9.49
C PHE A 47 26.48 16.15 9.62
N ILE A 48 26.32 16.67 10.83
CA ILE A 48 25.76 17.99 11.11
C ILE A 48 26.88 18.79 11.78
N GLY A 49 27.49 19.69 11.01
CA GLY A 49 28.75 20.33 11.41
C GLY A 49 29.81 19.27 11.69
N LYS A 50 30.36 19.27 12.92
CA LYS A 50 31.38 18.30 13.37
C LYS A 50 30.80 17.02 14.00
N LYS A 51 29.48 16.91 14.15
CA LYS A 51 28.84 15.76 14.83
C LYS A 51 28.29 14.77 13.81
N VAL A 52 28.55 13.47 14.04
CA VAL A 52 27.95 12.39 13.25
C VAL A 52 26.61 12.00 13.87
N MET A 53 25.56 11.96 13.06
CA MET A 53 24.19 11.68 13.49
C MET A 53 23.52 10.63 12.58
N PRO A 54 22.79 9.64 13.12
CA PRO A 54 22.04 8.65 12.34
C PRO A 54 20.70 9.24 11.83
N LEU A 55 20.76 10.30 11.01
CA LEU A 55 19.56 11.02 10.54
C LEU A 55 18.63 10.19 9.65
N ARG A 56 19.13 9.10 9.08
CA ARG A 56 18.38 8.19 8.20
C ARG A 56 18.36 6.78 8.77
N GLU A 57 18.18 6.65 10.09
CA GLU A 57 18.14 5.33 10.77
C GLU A 57 17.08 4.39 10.19
N TYR A 58 16.00 4.91 9.60
CA TYR A 58 14.98 4.11 8.92
C TYR A 58 15.50 3.26 7.76
N ARG A 59 16.68 3.60 7.20
CA ARG A 59 17.36 2.83 6.16
C ARG A 59 18.28 1.74 6.70
N CYS A 60 18.43 1.64 8.01
CA CYS A 60 19.28 0.63 8.61
C CYS A 60 18.71 -0.77 8.33
N ILE A 61 19.55 -1.66 7.79
CA ILE A 61 19.21 -3.08 7.54
C ILE A 61 19.57 -3.98 8.75
N GLY A 62 20.06 -3.37 9.82
CA GLY A 62 20.30 -4.02 11.10
C GLY A 62 21.36 -5.11 11.07
N PHE A 63 21.01 -6.27 11.63
CA PHE A 63 21.92 -7.40 11.83
C PHE A 63 22.34 -8.08 10.53
N SER A 64 21.69 -7.80 9.39
CA SER A 64 22.13 -8.27 8.08
C SER A 64 23.53 -7.75 7.69
N CYS A 65 24.02 -6.70 8.34
CA CYS A 65 25.40 -6.25 8.16
C CYS A 65 26.43 -7.10 8.93
N GLU A 66 26.05 -7.94 9.89
CA GLU A 66 27.00 -8.66 10.75
C GLU A 66 27.99 -9.51 9.93
N GLY A 67 29.28 -9.43 10.29
CA GLY A 67 30.37 -10.09 9.57
C GLY A 67 30.85 -9.39 8.29
N SER A 68 30.15 -8.36 7.80
CA SER A 68 30.60 -7.56 6.66
C SER A 68 31.52 -6.40 7.06
N GLU A 69 32.31 -5.90 6.10
CA GLU A 69 33.10 -4.67 6.27
C GLU A 69 32.21 -3.42 6.51
N HIS A 70 30.95 -3.48 6.10
CA HIS A 70 29.97 -2.41 6.28
C HIS A 70 29.36 -2.37 7.69
N TYR A 71 29.68 -3.33 8.58
CA TYR A 71 29.09 -3.39 9.91
C TYR A 71 29.60 -2.28 10.84
N CYS A 72 28.90 -1.14 10.82
CA CYS A 72 29.30 0.06 11.55
C CYS A 72 29.44 -0.12 13.06
N VAL A 73 28.74 -1.09 13.67
CA VAL A 73 28.84 -1.37 15.12
C VAL A 73 30.18 -2.01 15.46
N ALA A 74 30.56 -3.08 14.76
CA ALA A 74 31.83 -3.78 14.99
C ALA A 74 33.04 -2.92 14.63
N GLN A 75 32.92 -2.12 13.56
CA GLN A 75 34.01 -1.28 13.07
C GLN A 75 34.17 0.04 13.84
N CYS A 76 33.30 0.34 14.82
CA CYS A 76 33.40 1.57 15.59
C CYS A 76 34.60 1.52 16.57
N PRO A 77 35.63 2.37 16.43
CA PRO A 77 36.82 2.32 17.28
C PRO A 77 36.49 2.57 18.76
N GLU A 78 35.53 3.47 18.99
CA GLU A 78 35.05 3.85 20.32
C GLU A 78 33.99 2.89 20.88
N LYS A 79 33.57 1.86 20.12
CA LYS A 79 32.45 0.98 20.47
C LYS A 79 31.18 1.75 20.90
N ALA A 80 30.97 2.89 20.26
CA ALA A 80 29.95 3.87 20.64
C ALA A 80 28.61 3.68 19.92
N LEU A 81 28.50 2.70 19.03
CA LEU A 81 27.31 2.42 18.24
C LEU A 81 26.68 1.10 18.68
N MET A 82 25.36 1.06 18.71
CA MET A 82 24.57 -0.14 18.97
C MET A 82 23.34 -0.13 18.06
N VAL A 83 23.02 -1.28 17.49
CA VAL A 83 21.81 -1.51 16.70
C VAL A 83 20.86 -2.34 17.55
N ILE A 84 19.60 -1.90 17.63
CA ILE A 84 18.51 -2.67 18.24
C ILE A 84 17.34 -2.77 17.26
N LYS A 85 16.45 -3.75 17.46
CA LYS A 85 15.12 -3.70 16.84
C LYS A 85 14.40 -2.46 17.39
N ASN A 86 13.69 -1.76 16.53
CA ASN A 86 12.97 -0.56 16.94
C ASN A 86 11.77 -0.98 17.82
N PRO A 87 11.69 -0.58 19.11
CA PRO A 87 10.60 -1.03 19.99
C PRO A 87 9.21 -0.64 19.47
N THR A 88 9.11 0.44 18.69
CA THR A 88 7.85 0.86 18.06
C THR A 88 7.31 -0.19 17.08
N ILE A 89 8.18 -0.97 16.43
CA ILE A 89 7.74 -1.99 15.46
C ILE A 89 7.24 -3.27 16.14
N GLU A 90 7.53 -3.48 17.42
CA GLU A 90 7.03 -4.63 18.19
C GLU A 90 5.53 -4.48 18.50
N ALA A 91 5.05 -3.23 18.60
CA ALA A 91 3.64 -2.92 18.78
C ALA A 91 2.87 -2.74 17.45
N LEU A 92 3.55 -2.84 16.30
CA LEU A 92 2.96 -2.59 14.99
C LEU A 92 2.53 -3.89 14.32
N GLY A 93 1.26 -3.95 13.93
CA GLY A 93 0.73 -5.04 13.13
C GLY A 93 0.13 -6.17 13.95
N ASP A 94 -0.12 -7.28 13.28
CA ASP A 94 -0.66 -8.51 13.85
C ASP A 94 0.03 -9.73 13.24
N TYR A 95 -0.48 -10.94 13.51
CA TYR A 95 0.08 -12.18 12.98
C TYR A 95 0.10 -12.21 11.43
N ARG A 96 -0.95 -11.69 10.77
CA ARG A 96 -1.08 -11.69 9.32
C ARG A 96 -0.41 -10.47 8.68
N TRP A 97 -0.59 -9.29 9.26
CA TRP A 97 0.03 -8.03 8.85
C TRP A 97 1.16 -7.69 9.81
N THR A 98 2.27 -8.41 9.69
CA THR A 98 3.45 -8.18 10.53
C THR A 98 4.00 -6.76 10.34
N SER A 99 4.78 -6.27 11.30
CA SER A 99 5.47 -4.99 11.15
C SER A 99 6.37 -4.94 9.91
N ASP A 100 7.04 -6.03 9.58
CA ASP A 100 7.82 -6.17 8.34
C ASP A 100 6.96 -5.97 7.09
N LEU A 101 5.79 -6.62 7.00
CA LEU A 101 4.86 -6.44 5.87
C LEU A 101 4.34 -5.00 5.78
N ILE A 102 4.02 -4.37 6.91
CA ILE A 102 3.52 -3.00 6.93
C ILE A 102 4.60 -2.02 6.47
N LEU A 103 5.81 -2.14 7.03
CA LEU A 103 6.95 -1.29 6.68
C LEU A 103 7.38 -1.49 5.23
N SER A 104 7.40 -2.73 4.74
CA SER A 104 7.73 -3.02 3.35
C SER A 104 6.66 -2.53 2.38
N THR A 105 5.38 -2.54 2.77
CA THR A 105 4.30 -1.93 1.98
C THR A 105 4.50 -0.42 1.85
N TRP A 106 4.87 0.25 2.95
CA TRP A 106 5.18 1.69 2.90
C TRP A 106 6.42 1.98 2.05
N TYR A 107 7.48 1.18 2.21
CA TYR A 107 8.69 1.30 1.39
C TYR A 107 8.38 1.14 -0.11
N GLN A 108 7.57 0.15 -0.48
CA GLN A 108 7.15 -0.08 -1.87
C GLN A 108 6.30 1.09 -2.40
N ALA A 109 5.37 1.60 -1.59
CA ALA A 109 4.58 2.77 -1.97
C ALA A 109 5.43 4.04 -2.15
N GLU A 110 6.52 4.17 -1.39
CA GLU A 110 7.42 5.32 -1.44
C GLU A 110 8.46 5.24 -2.58
N THR A 111 8.93 4.03 -2.92
CA THR A 111 10.07 3.82 -3.82
C THR A 111 9.72 3.14 -5.13
N GLY A 112 8.55 2.49 -5.20
CA GLY A 112 8.16 1.60 -6.30
C GLY A 112 8.93 0.27 -6.35
N ASN A 113 9.76 -0.04 -5.35
CA ASN A 113 10.60 -1.23 -5.33
C ASN A 113 10.40 -2.04 -4.03
N PRO A 114 10.48 -3.38 -4.08
CA PRO A 114 10.48 -4.20 -2.88
C PRO A 114 11.77 -3.95 -2.05
N PRO A 115 11.71 -4.03 -0.71
CA PRO A 115 12.90 -3.95 0.12
C PRO A 115 13.66 -5.29 0.17
N ASP A 116 14.99 -5.24 0.22
CA ASP A 116 15.83 -6.45 0.28
C ASP A 116 15.96 -7.07 1.68
N TYR A 117 15.60 -6.33 2.74
CA TYR A 117 15.91 -6.67 4.13
C TYR A 117 14.67 -6.80 5.04
N MET A 118 13.47 -6.67 4.47
CA MET A 118 12.20 -6.84 5.18
C MET A 118 11.36 -7.87 4.46
N GLU A 119 10.64 -8.70 5.24
CA GLU A 119 9.64 -9.60 4.66
C GLU A 119 8.50 -8.76 4.06
N TYR A 120 8.12 -9.04 2.80
CA TYR A 120 7.17 -8.23 2.04
C TYR A 120 6.10 -9.03 1.30
N LYS A 121 6.11 -10.36 1.42
CA LYS A 121 5.29 -11.28 0.62
C LYS A 121 4.18 -11.92 1.43
N ILE A 122 4.51 -12.52 2.57
CA ILE A 122 3.65 -13.55 3.18
C ILE A 122 3.30 -13.33 4.66
N GLY A 123 4.07 -12.53 5.40
CA GLY A 123 3.91 -12.39 6.84
C GLY A 123 4.12 -13.72 7.58
N ASN A 124 3.57 -13.86 8.78
CA ASN A 124 3.72 -15.10 9.55
C ASN A 124 2.75 -16.20 9.12
N SER A 125 1.84 -15.94 8.19
CA SER A 125 0.84 -16.94 7.75
C SER A 125 1.40 -17.95 6.74
N GLY A 126 2.67 -17.83 6.32
CA GLY A 126 3.28 -18.74 5.34
C GLY A 126 2.85 -18.50 3.88
N GLY A 127 1.95 -17.53 3.65
CA GLY A 127 1.49 -17.13 2.32
C GLY A 127 0.44 -18.07 1.71
N GLY A 128 -0.03 -17.66 0.53
CA GLY A 128 -1.03 -18.40 -0.26
C GLY A 128 -2.44 -17.83 -0.15
N PHE A 129 -3.27 -18.12 -1.17
CA PHE A 129 -4.69 -18.34 -0.91
C PHE A 129 -4.72 -19.63 -0.10
N ASP A 130 -5.29 -19.65 1.11
CA ASP A 130 -5.14 -20.73 2.11
C ASP A 130 -5.40 -22.16 1.57
N ARG A 131 -5.93 -22.33 0.35
CA ARG A 131 -6.30 -23.60 -0.29
C ARG A 131 -6.07 -23.72 -1.80
N LEU A 132 -5.36 -22.82 -2.48
CA LEU A 132 -5.12 -22.93 -3.93
C LEU A 132 -3.64 -23.11 -4.23
N ARG A 133 -3.28 -24.23 -4.85
CA ARG A 133 -1.99 -24.45 -5.49
C ARG A 133 -2.22 -24.65 -6.98
N PHE A 134 -1.51 -23.88 -7.79
CA PHE A 134 -1.52 -24.06 -9.24
C PHE A 134 -0.45 -25.09 -9.62
N SER A 135 -0.81 -26.09 -10.43
CA SER A 135 0.10 -27.20 -10.79
C SER A 135 1.03 -26.87 -11.97
N PHE A 136 0.94 -25.67 -12.55
CA PHE A 136 1.44 -25.42 -13.92
C PHE A 136 2.78 -24.66 -14.02
N GLU A 137 3.55 -24.45 -12.95
CA GLU A 137 4.67 -23.49 -12.98
C GLU A 137 6.04 -24.03 -12.53
N PHE A 138 6.43 -25.27 -12.87
CA PHE A 138 7.79 -25.72 -12.55
C PHE A 138 8.66 -26.20 -13.71
N GLU A 139 8.11 -26.47 -14.91
CA GLU A 139 8.93 -27.05 -15.98
C GLU A 139 8.60 -26.46 -17.37
N ASN A 140 9.64 -25.96 -18.03
CA ASN A 140 9.74 -25.65 -19.47
C ASN A 140 8.71 -24.70 -20.07
N GLN A 141 8.84 -23.40 -19.78
CA GLN A 141 8.13 -22.36 -20.52
C GLN A 141 9.13 -21.43 -21.20
N ASN A 142 9.22 -21.52 -22.54
CA ASN A 142 10.05 -20.68 -23.39
C ASN A 142 9.23 -19.51 -23.96
N PHE A 143 8.77 -18.61 -23.07
CA PHE A 143 8.12 -17.37 -23.48
C PHE A 143 8.79 -16.16 -22.83
N SER A 144 8.71 -15.03 -23.52
CA SER A 144 9.09 -13.72 -23.01
C SER A 144 7.90 -13.11 -22.29
N LEU A 145 7.99 -12.95 -20.97
CA LEU A 145 6.94 -12.29 -20.16
C LEU A 145 6.57 -10.89 -20.67
N LYS A 146 7.50 -10.21 -21.35
CA LYS A 146 7.31 -8.85 -21.86
C LYS A 146 6.61 -8.81 -23.22
N GLU A 147 6.81 -9.83 -24.05
CA GLU A 147 6.34 -9.85 -25.43
C GLU A 147 5.09 -10.72 -25.58
N ASP A 148 5.00 -11.82 -24.83
CA ASP A 148 3.98 -12.85 -25.01
C ASP A 148 2.82 -12.74 -24.01
N VAL A 149 2.97 -11.97 -22.94
CA VAL A 149 1.96 -11.88 -21.86
C VAL A 149 1.35 -10.48 -21.78
N SER A 150 0.04 -10.42 -21.95
CA SER A 150 -0.76 -9.22 -21.70
C SER A 150 -1.53 -9.35 -20.39
N THR A 151 -1.46 -8.31 -19.57
CA THR A 151 -2.27 -8.17 -18.34
C THR A 151 -3.65 -7.55 -18.59
N THR A 152 -3.96 -7.24 -19.85
CA THR A 152 -5.21 -6.58 -20.24
C THR A 152 -6.37 -7.56 -20.19
N ILE A 153 -7.49 -7.13 -19.62
CA ILE A 153 -8.71 -7.94 -19.50
C ILE A 153 -9.92 -7.17 -20.00
N ASP A 154 -10.68 -7.80 -20.89
CA ASP A 154 -12.05 -7.40 -21.21
C ASP A 154 -13.03 -7.94 -20.17
N LEU A 155 -13.74 -7.03 -19.50
CA LEU A 155 -14.68 -7.35 -18.41
C LEU A 155 -16.04 -7.80 -18.93
N ASN A 156 -16.57 -7.18 -19.99
CA ASN A 156 -17.82 -7.64 -20.60
C ASN A 156 -17.52 -8.50 -21.82
N ARG A 157 -17.62 -9.82 -21.65
CA ARG A 157 -17.41 -10.80 -22.74
C ARG A 157 -18.69 -11.15 -23.50
N ARG A 158 -19.83 -10.56 -23.11
CA ARG A 158 -21.12 -10.82 -23.77
C ARG A 158 -21.26 -9.84 -24.92
N ASN A 159 -21.62 -10.35 -26.09
CA ASN A 159 -21.96 -9.52 -27.25
C ASN A 159 -23.41 -9.02 -27.15
N ASP A 160 -23.75 -8.38 -26.02
CA ASP A 160 -25.11 -7.95 -25.66
C ASP A 160 -25.38 -6.47 -25.97
N GLY A 161 -24.52 -5.84 -26.79
CA GLY A 161 -24.64 -4.45 -27.23
C GLY A 161 -24.26 -3.41 -26.17
N ARG A 162 -23.89 -3.82 -24.96
CA ARG A 162 -23.40 -2.90 -23.92
C ARG A 162 -21.99 -2.42 -24.23
N PRO A 163 -21.59 -1.22 -23.77
CA PRO A 163 -20.24 -0.72 -23.95
C PRO A 163 -19.20 -1.71 -23.43
N GLN A 164 -18.17 -1.97 -24.23
CA GLN A 164 -17.02 -2.76 -23.80
C GLN A 164 -16.25 -2.03 -22.71
N VAL A 165 -15.77 -2.79 -21.73
CA VAL A 165 -14.95 -2.29 -20.63
C VAL A 165 -13.69 -3.13 -20.58
N THR A 166 -12.55 -2.48 -20.82
CA THR A 166 -11.22 -3.09 -20.80
C THR A 166 -10.40 -2.47 -19.68
N ILE A 167 -9.75 -3.29 -18.87
CA ILE A 167 -8.78 -2.88 -17.86
C ILE A 167 -7.38 -3.34 -18.27
N SER A 168 -6.36 -2.54 -17.98
CA SER A 168 -4.98 -2.87 -18.38
C SER A 168 -4.26 -3.83 -17.42
N VAL A 169 -4.85 -4.07 -16.25
CA VAL A 169 -4.31 -4.93 -15.19
C VAL A 169 -5.40 -5.83 -14.61
N PRO A 170 -5.09 -7.07 -14.18
CA PRO A 170 -6.07 -8.05 -13.73
C PRO A 170 -6.50 -7.84 -12.27
N TRP A 171 -6.63 -6.59 -11.84
CA TRP A 171 -7.06 -6.23 -10.49
C TRP A 171 -7.88 -4.94 -10.55
N TYR A 172 -8.82 -4.79 -9.62
CA TYR A 172 -9.50 -3.53 -9.32
C TYR A 172 -9.69 -3.42 -7.80
N GLY A 173 -9.92 -2.21 -7.30
CA GLY A 173 -10.07 -1.96 -5.88
C GLY A 173 -11.47 -2.29 -5.36
N GLY A 174 -11.56 -3.10 -4.30
CA GLY A 174 -12.83 -3.43 -3.64
C GLY A 174 -13.53 -2.23 -2.97
N GLY A 175 -14.84 -2.35 -2.71
CA GLY A 175 -15.65 -1.29 -2.13
C GLY A 175 -15.25 -0.93 -0.69
N MET A 176 -14.87 0.33 -0.46
CA MET A 176 -14.63 0.88 0.88
C MET A 176 -15.41 2.19 1.01
N SER A 177 -16.40 2.21 1.91
CA SER A 177 -17.41 3.26 1.98
C SER A 177 -16.86 4.61 2.46
N PHE A 178 -17.42 5.69 1.91
CA PHE A 178 -17.27 7.02 2.52
C PHE A 178 -17.82 6.99 3.95
N GLY A 179 -17.02 7.48 4.90
CA GLY A 179 -17.21 7.33 6.34
C GLY A 179 -16.38 6.19 6.94
N SER A 180 -16.22 5.05 6.23
CA SER A 180 -15.24 4.04 6.65
C SER A 180 -13.81 4.52 6.38
N VAL A 181 -13.59 5.03 5.17
CA VAL A 181 -12.36 5.71 4.75
C VAL A 181 -12.63 7.20 4.50
N SER A 182 -11.57 8.01 4.56
CA SER A 182 -11.66 9.44 4.26
C SER A 182 -11.84 9.71 2.77
N LEU A 183 -12.35 10.90 2.43
CA LEU A 183 -12.45 11.35 1.03
C LEU A 183 -11.07 11.38 0.35
N THR A 184 -10.02 11.80 1.07
CA THR A 184 -8.64 11.80 0.57
C THR A 184 -8.18 10.42 0.14
N THR A 185 -8.51 9.38 0.92
CA THR A 185 -8.20 7.98 0.54
C THR A 185 -8.97 7.56 -0.70
N MET A 186 -10.26 7.91 -0.82
CA MET A 186 -11.05 7.59 -2.02
C MET A 186 -10.47 8.27 -3.26
N LEU A 187 -10.12 9.56 -3.17
CA LEU A 187 -9.50 10.31 -4.27
C LEU A 187 -8.14 9.75 -4.67
N ALA A 188 -7.29 9.38 -3.70
CA ALA A 188 -6.00 8.76 -3.98
C ALA A 188 -6.16 7.45 -4.76
N ARG A 189 -7.13 6.60 -4.36
CA ARG A 189 -7.45 5.36 -5.07
C ARG A 189 -8.00 5.60 -6.48
N ALA A 190 -8.90 6.57 -6.64
CA ALA A 190 -9.48 6.90 -7.94
C ALA A 190 -8.43 7.43 -8.93
N LYS A 191 -7.54 8.32 -8.47
CA LYS A 191 -6.38 8.79 -9.25
C LYS A 191 -5.48 7.63 -9.66
N ALA A 192 -5.12 6.75 -8.71
CA ALA A 192 -4.30 5.59 -9.02
C ALA A 192 -4.98 4.67 -10.06
N CYS A 193 -6.28 4.39 -9.90
CA CYS A 193 -7.00 3.53 -10.84
C CYS A 193 -7.14 4.15 -12.24
N MET A 194 -7.26 5.47 -12.35
CA MET A 194 -7.20 6.18 -13.62
C MET A 194 -5.86 5.99 -14.34
N GLU A 195 -4.74 6.17 -13.62
CA GLU A 195 -3.39 5.96 -14.18
C GLU A 195 -3.16 4.50 -14.60
N TRP A 196 -3.63 3.56 -13.79
CA TRP A 196 -3.51 2.12 -14.06
C TRP A 196 -4.55 1.57 -15.04
N ASN A 197 -5.44 2.41 -15.57
CA ASN A 197 -6.60 2.01 -16.36
C ASN A 197 -7.35 0.80 -15.75
N THR A 198 -7.77 0.97 -14.51
CA THR A 198 -8.61 0.03 -13.77
C THR A 198 -9.66 0.79 -12.96
N PHE A 199 -10.34 0.11 -12.04
CA PHE A 199 -11.43 0.65 -11.25
C PHE A 199 -11.14 0.66 -9.76
N THR A 200 -11.66 1.68 -9.08
CA THR A 200 -11.93 1.65 -7.64
C THR A 200 -13.44 1.49 -7.41
N CYS A 201 -13.87 1.31 -6.16
CA CYS A 201 -15.28 1.15 -5.83
C CYS A 201 -15.66 2.05 -4.63
N THR A 202 -16.83 2.69 -4.74
CA THR A 202 -17.35 3.64 -3.73
C THR A 202 -17.59 2.99 -2.37
N GLY A 203 -17.84 1.68 -2.36
CA GLY A 203 -18.44 1.03 -1.20
C GLY A 203 -19.89 1.49 -0.95
N GLU A 204 -20.47 1.03 0.14
CA GLU A 204 -21.88 1.29 0.53
C GLU A 204 -22.15 2.71 1.07
N GLY A 205 -21.20 3.64 0.95
CA GLY A 205 -21.24 4.93 1.65
C GLY A 205 -21.76 6.11 0.82
N GLY A 206 -22.24 5.84 -0.39
CA GLY A 206 -22.59 6.86 -1.39
C GLY A 206 -21.41 7.26 -2.28
N TYR A 207 -21.67 8.21 -3.18
CA TYR A 207 -20.75 8.68 -4.22
C TYR A 207 -20.40 10.16 -4.01
N PRO A 208 -19.28 10.48 -3.33
CA PRO A 208 -18.80 11.85 -3.20
C PRO A 208 -18.60 12.56 -4.55
N GLU A 209 -19.09 13.80 -4.68
CA GLU A 209 -18.99 14.59 -5.92
C GLU A 209 -17.55 14.81 -6.39
N ALA A 210 -16.58 14.88 -5.46
CA ALA A 210 -15.17 14.98 -5.80
C ALA A 210 -14.63 13.80 -6.63
N LEU A 211 -15.36 12.68 -6.71
CA LEU A 211 -15.04 11.54 -7.57
C LEU A 211 -15.56 11.69 -9.02
N ILE A 212 -16.38 12.71 -9.33
CA ILE A 212 -16.92 12.93 -10.68
C ILE A 212 -15.83 13.04 -11.75
N PRO A 213 -14.70 13.75 -11.53
CA PRO A 213 -13.60 13.78 -12.51
C PRO A 213 -12.99 12.41 -12.82
N TYR A 214 -13.23 11.40 -11.96
CA TYR A 214 -12.70 10.04 -12.09
C TYR A 214 -13.79 9.01 -12.41
N LYS A 215 -15.02 9.43 -12.75
CA LYS A 215 -16.20 8.55 -12.83
C LYS A 215 -16.03 7.33 -13.73
N ASP A 216 -15.23 7.43 -14.79
CA ASP A 216 -15.00 6.33 -15.72
C ASP A 216 -14.09 5.22 -15.15
N HIS A 217 -13.56 5.44 -13.93
CA HIS A 217 -12.73 4.54 -13.13
C HIS A 217 -13.32 4.24 -11.74
N VAL A 218 -14.61 4.54 -11.52
CA VAL A 218 -15.29 4.29 -10.24
C VAL A 218 -16.50 3.39 -10.45
N ILE A 219 -16.49 2.22 -9.79
CA ILE A 219 -17.63 1.33 -9.62
C ILE A 219 -18.54 1.92 -8.54
N THR A 220 -19.83 2.02 -8.84
CA THR A 220 -20.84 2.42 -7.84
C THR A 220 -21.44 1.18 -7.20
N GLN A 221 -21.26 1.04 -5.88
CA GLN A 221 -21.82 -0.08 -5.14
C GLN A 221 -23.23 0.25 -4.64
N VAL A 222 -24.16 -0.68 -4.87
CA VAL A 222 -25.51 -0.67 -4.33
C VAL A 222 -25.60 -1.80 -3.29
N ALA A 223 -25.93 -1.43 -2.06
CA ALA A 223 -26.08 -2.35 -0.94
C ALA A 223 -27.44 -2.14 -0.26
N THR A 224 -27.75 -2.98 0.73
CA THR A 224 -29.08 -3.01 1.37
C THR A 224 -29.52 -1.69 1.99
N GLY A 225 -28.60 -0.87 2.50
CA GLY A 225 -28.92 0.43 3.07
C GLY A 225 -29.18 1.55 2.05
N LEU A 226 -28.93 1.32 0.75
CA LEU A 226 -29.13 2.27 -0.36
C LEU A 226 -28.53 3.68 -0.14
N PHE A 227 -27.56 3.81 0.75
CA PHE A 227 -26.97 5.10 1.10
C PHE A 227 -26.31 5.78 -0.11
N GLY A 228 -26.75 7.00 -0.41
CA GLY A 228 -26.25 7.79 -1.54
C GLY A 228 -26.49 7.16 -2.92
N VAL A 229 -27.46 6.22 -3.01
CA VAL A 229 -27.91 5.65 -4.28
C VAL A 229 -29.00 6.56 -4.84
N ARG A 230 -28.69 7.30 -5.90
CA ARG A 230 -29.60 8.21 -6.59
C ARG A 230 -29.49 7.96 -8.09
N GLU A 231 -30.50 8.36 -8.86
CA GLU A 231 -30.45 8.26 -10.33
C GLU A 231 -29.17 8.91 -10.89
N GLU A 232 -28.80 10.09 -10.36
CA GLU A 232 -27.58 10.77 -10.75
C GLU A 232 -26.30 9.99 -10.44
N THR A 233 -26.23 9.25 -9.32
CA THR A 233 -25.02 8.49 -8.96
C THR A 233 -24.90 7.23 -9.82
N ILE A 234 -26.02 6.60 -10.16
CA ILE A 234 -26.06 5.46 -11.09
C ILE A 234 -25.66 5.88 -12.51
N LYS A 235 -26.14 7.04 -12.99
CA LYS A 235 -25.76 7.57 -14.32
C LYS A 235 -24.27 7.91 -14.45
N ARG A 236 -23.53 8.07 -13.35
CA ARG A 236 -22.07 8.31 -13.36
C ARG A 236 -21.28 7.02 -13.60
N ALA A 237 -21.84 5.85 -13.31
CA ALA A 237 -21.09 4.60 -13.22
C ALA A 237 -21.03 3.84 -14.55
N ARG A 238 -19.84 3.33 -14.90
CA ARG A 238 -19.69 2.34 -15.98
C ARG A 238 -20.04 0.91 -15.51
N ILE A 239 -19.87 0.66 -14.22
CA ILE A 239 -20.13 -0.62 -13.57
C ILE A 239 -20.88 -0.35 -12.27
N VAL A 240 -21.97 -1.07 -12.07
CA VAL A 240 -22.73 -1.09 -10.82
C VAL A 240 -22.51 -2.43 -10.13
N GLU A 241 -22.10 -2.38 -8.86
CA GLU A 241 -21.86 -3.57 -8.04
C GLU A 241 -23.01 -3.75 -7.06
N PHE A 242 -23.79 -4.82 -7.23
CA PHE A 242 -24.82 -5.21 -6.26
C PHE A 242 -24.17 -6.04 -5.16
N LYS A 243 -24.00 -5.42 -3.98
CA LYS A 243 -23.37 -6.08 -2.85
C LYS A 243 -24.40 -6.93 -2.11
N TYR A 244 -24.29 -8.24 -2.29
CA TYR A 244 -25.09 -9.21 -1.56
C TYR A 244 -24.53 -9.52 -0.16
N ALA A 245 -23.20 -9.68 -0.05
CA ALA A 245 -22.53 -10.01 1.21
C ALA A 245 -21.08 -9.51 1.21
N GLN A 246 -20.39 -9.64 2.35
CA GLN A 246 -18.95 -9.44 2.47
C GLN A 246 -18.32 -10.55 3.32
N GLY A 247 -17.11 -10.98 2.96
CA GLY A 247 -16.43 -12.09 3.65
C GLY A 247 -16.11 -11.84 5.12
N ALA A 248 -15.90 -10.58 5.52
CA ALA A 248 -15.59 -10.25 6.92
C ALA A 248 -16.77 -10.46 7.89
N LYS A 249 -18.00 -10.46 7.39
CA LYS A 249 -19.23 -10.64 8.18
C LYS A 249 -20.39 -11.12 7.31
N PRO A 250 -20.37 -12.40 6.86
CA PRO A 250 -21.47 -12.96 6.08
C PRO A 250 -22.78 -12.89 6.87
N GLY A 251 -23.88 -12.56 6.21
CA GLY A 251 -25.21 -12.46 6.84
C GLY A 251 -25.48 -11.14 7.59
N LEU A 252 -24.52 -10.21 7.66
CA LEU A 252 -24.69 -8.90 8.28
C LEU A 252 -24.44 -7.76 7.27
N GLY A 253 -25.15 -6.65 7.47
CA GLY A 253 -24.96 -5.41 6.70
C GLY A 253 -23.70 -4.63 7.11
N GLY A 254 -23.45 -3.53 6.41
CA GLY A 254 -22.44 -2.53 6.77
C GLY A 254 -22.64 -1.97 8.18
N HIS A 255 -21.54 -1.64 8.87
CA HIS A 255 -21.58 -0.95 10.17
C HIS A 255 -20.69 0.29 10.04
N LEU A 256 -21.19 1.43 10.51
CA LEU A 256 -20.40 2.64 10.69
C LEU A 256 -20.65 3.12 12.12
N LEU A 257 -19.57 3.38 12.86
CA LEU A 257 -19.66 3.92 14.22
C LEU A 257 -20.25 5.34 14.18
N GLY A 258 -21.08 5.68 15.17
CA GLY A 258 -21.74 6.99 15.26
C GLY A 258 -20.76 8.16 15.17
N ASP A 259 -19.63 8.07 15.87
CA ASP A 259 -18.58 9.11 15.88
C ASP A 259 -17.93 9.35 14.48
N LYS A 260 -18.14 8.43 13.54
CA LYS A 260 -17.66 8.57 12.15
C LYS A 260 -18.73 9.12 11.20
N VAL A 261 -19.95 9.36 11.69
CA VAL A 261 -21.04 10.01 10.96
C VAL A 261 -20.84 11.53 11.06
N THR A 262 -19.85 12.04 10.32
CA THR A 262 -19.66 13.48 10.20
C THR A 262 -20.82 14.12 9.43
N PRO A 263 -21.01 15.46 9.49
CA PRO A 263 -22.07 16.12 8.72
C PRO A 263 -22.04 15.82 7.22
N ASP A 264 -20.85 15.65 6.63
CA ASP A 264 -20.71 15.30 5.22
C ASP A 264 -21.16 13.86 4.94
N VAL A 265 -20.84 12.93 5.85
CA VAL A 265 -21.27 11.53 5.76
C VAL A 265 -22.78 11.46 5.93
N ALA A 266 -23.34 12.14 6.93
CA ALA A 266 -24.78 12.21 7.17
C ALA A 266 -25.53 12.74 5.95
N ARG A 267 -25.10 13.88 5.39
CA ARG A 267 -25.69 14.44 4.15
C ARG A 267 -25.58 13.49 2.96
N MET A 268 -24.42 12.83 2.77
CA MET A 268 -24.25 11.87 1.68
C MET A 268 -25.23 10.69 1.80
N ARG A 269 -25.46 10.22 3.02
CA ARG A 269 -26.28 9.05 3.34
C ARG A 269 -27.75 9.38 3.59
N GLU A 270 -28.13 10.65 3.61
CA GLU A 270 -29.46 11.11 4.01
C GLU A 270 -29.87 10.55 5.39
N SER A 271 -28.89 10.44 6.29
CA SER A 271 -29.09 9.99 7.66
C SER A 271 -29.04 11.17 8.63
N VAL A 272 -29.75 11.04 9.75
CA VAL A 272 -29.66 11.97 10.89
C VAL A 272 -28.37 11.80 11.68
#